data_AF-A0A2Z4ZUI1-F1
#
_entry.id   AF-A0A2Z4ZUI1-F1
#
_cell.length_a   1.000
_cell.length_b   1.000
_cell.length_c   1.000
_cell.angle_alpha   90.00
_cell.angle_beta   90.00
_cell.angle_gamma   90.00
#
_symmetry.space_group_name_H-M   'P 1'
#
loop_
_entity.id
_entity.type
_entity.pdbx_description
1 polymer ?
#
loop_
_entity_poly.entity_id
_entity_poly.type
_entity_poly.pdbx_seq_one_letter_code
_entity_poly.pdbx_strand_id
1 'polypeptide(L)'
;MHGTCASPERLNAQQRSAHIRQVVLARGEELRQRYPILRHQDALGAGILAFALAGMIGSALLYINGDLAGWACLLLNAFFASLTHELEHDLIHSMYFRKQRLPHNLMMGLVWLARPSTINPWIRRHLHLNHHKVSGSEADMEERAITNGEPWGLARLLMVGDNVMSAFIRLLRAKTWAHKRSILKRTLKVYFPLALLHWGAWYVFLGFHGANGVASLLGTSIDWSASTLATMRVIDIVAVVIIGPNVLRTFCLHFVSSNMHYYGDIEPGNVIQQTQVLNPWWLWPLQAFCFNFGSSHGIHHFVVKEPFYIRQLTVPVAHQVMREMGVRFNDFGTFGRANRFVREEGVVREEAPAGPAGAV
;
A
#
# COMPACT_ATOMS: atom_id res chain seq x y z
N MET A 1 -23.07 35.09 17.00
CA MET A 1 -22.97 35.17 15.53
C MET A 1 -23.07 33.76 14.98
N HIS A 2 -24.25 33.37 14.50
CA HIS A 2 -24.47 32.06 13.88
C HIS A 2 -24.02 32.13 12.42
N GLY A 3 -22.84 31.57 12.13
CA GLY A 3 -22.37 31.37 10.76
C GLY A 3 -23.18 30.26 10.11
N THR A 4 -23.96 30.61 9.09
CA THR A 4 -24.68 29.69 8.22
C THR A 4 -23.73 28.65 7.64
N CYS A 5 -23.93 27.39 8.00
CA CYS A 5 -23.31 26.24 7.34
C CYS A 5 -23.74 26.26 5.87
N ALA A 6 -22.87 26.66 4.96
CA ALA A 6 -23.14 26.56 3.53
C ALA A 6 -23.25 25.05 3.21
N SER A 7 -24.42 24.64 2.70
CA SER A 7 -24.63 23.25 2.24
C SER A 7 -23.48 22.85 1.30
N PRO A 8 -22.91 21.62 1.43
CA PRO A 8 -21.82 21.13 0.59
C PRO A 8 -22.11 21.25 -0.93
N GLU A 9 -23.39 21.27 -1.30
CA GLU A 9 -23.87 21.41 -2.69
C GLU A 9 -23.50 22.75 -3.35
N ARG A 10 -23.22 23.80 -2.55
CA ARG A 10 -22.82 25.12 -3.08
C ARG A 10 -21.30 25.28 -3.23
N LEU A 11 -20.52 24.32 -2.72
CA LEU A 11 -19.06 24.39 -2.74
C LEU A 11 -18.51 23.57 -3.91
N ASN A 12 -17.59 24.15 -4.67
CA ASN A 12 -16.85 23.39 -5.67
C ASN A 12 -15.84 22.42 -5.00
N ALA A 13 -15.27 21.50 -5.76
CA ALA A 13 -14.35 20.47 -5.25
C ALA A 13 -13.12 21.06 -4.53
N GLN A 14 -12.59 22.19 -5.00
CA GLN A 14 -11.43 22.85 -4.39
C GLN A 14 -11.79 23.45 -3.03
N GLN A 15 -12.95 24.11 -2.92
CA GLN A 15 -13.45 24.68 -1.67
C GLN A 15 -13.71 23.59 -0.62
N ARG A 16 -14.34 22.48 -1.03
CA ARG A 16 -14.58 21.31 -0.17
C ARG A 16 -13.26 20.70 0.31
N SER A 17 -12.30 20.51 -0.59
CA SER A 17 -10.96 20.00 -0.24
C SER A 17 -10.21 20.94 0.71
N ALA A 18 -10.30 22.25 0.49
CA ALA A 18 -9.70 23.26 1.36
C ALA A 18 -10.34 23.25 2.76
N HIS A 19 -11.65 23.04 2.86
CA HIS A 19 -12.36 22.91 4.12
C HIS A 19 -11.93 21.66 4.90
N ILE A 20 -11.88 20.49 4.27
CA ILE A 20 -11.33 19.26 4.88
C ILE A 20 -9.93 19.54 5.44
N ARG A 21 -9.05 20.11 4.62
CA ARG A 21 -7.67 20.42 5.02
C ARG A 21 -7.63 21.36 6.22
N GLN A 22 -8.43 22.42 6.23
CA GLN A 22 -8.48 23.38 7.33
C GLN A 22 -8.89 22.71 8.65
N VAL A 23 -9.97 21.93 8.64
CA VAL A 23 -10.51 21.26 9.83
C VAL A 23 -9.51 20.24 10.38
N VAL A 24 -8.92 19.41 9.51
CA VAL A 24 -7.97 18.38 9.91
C VAL A 24 -6.67 18.99 10.46
N LEU A 25 -6.14 20.05 9.83
CA LEU A 25 -4.94 20.74 10.34
C LEU A 25 -5.21 21.44 11.67
N ALA A 26 -6.38 22.06 11.85
CA ALA A 26 -6.77 22.67 13.12
C ALA A 26 -6.80 21.63 14.25
N ARG A 27 -7.34 20.44 13.97
CA ARG A 27 -7.33 19.33 14.92
C ARG A 27 -5.91 18.82 15.21
N GLY A 28 -5.06 18.74 14.20
CA GLY A 28 -3.64 18.39 14.37
C GLY A 28 -2.89 19.38 15.28
N GLU A 29 -3.15 20.68 15.13
CA GLU A 29 -2.56 21.72 15.99
C GLU A 29 -3.10 21.67 17.42
N GLU A 30 -4.40 21.47 17.60
CA GLU A 30 -5.01 21.26 18.92
C GLU A 30 -4.37 20.07 19.65
N LEU A 31 -4.14 18.95 18.95
CA LEU A 31 -3.43 17.79 19.51
C LEU A 31 -2.01 18.15 19.94
N ARG A 32 -1.27 18.94 19.16
CA ARG A 32 0.10 19.38 19.50
C ARG A 32 0.13 20.36 20.67
N GLN A 33 -0.92 21.15 20.87
CA GLN A 33 -1.07 22.03 22.03
C GLN A 33 -1.39 21.21 23.28
N ARG A 34 -2.29 20.24 23.17
CA ARG A 34 -2.69 19.36 24.28
C ARG A 34 -1.58 18.37 24.68
N TYR A 35 -0.84 17.85 23.71
CA TYR A 35 0.24 16.88 23.89
C TYR A 35 1.54 17.41 23.28
N PRO A 36 2.33 18.22 24.00
CA PRO A 36 3.54 18.86 23.49
C PRO A 36 4.58 17.88 22.92
N ILE A 37 4.58 16.61 23.36
CA ILE A 37 5.44 15.56 22.79
C ILE A 37 5.29 15.43 21.27
N LEU A 38 4.09 15.69 20.73
CA LEU A 38 3.79 15.63 19.30
C LEU A 38 4.52 16.68 18.47
N ARG A 39 5.12 17.70 19.11
CA ARG A 39 5.98 18.70 18.46
C ARG A 39 7.39 18.16 18.18
N HIS A 40 7.81 17.08 18.86
CA HIS A 40 9.11 16.45 18.66
C HIS A 40 9.07 15.37 17.57
N GLN A 41 8.62 15.75 16.38
CA GLN A 41 8.36 14.85 15.25
C GLN A 41 9.56 13.96 14.89
N ASP A 42 10.77 14.53 14.82
CA ASP A 42 11.99 13.76 14.51
C ASP A 42 12.29 12.68 15.56
N ALA A 43 12.12 13.00 16.85
CA ALA A 43 12.32 12.06 17.94
C ALA A 43 11.26 10.95 17.94
N LEU A 44 9.99 11.30 17.67
CA LEU A 44 8.90 10.33 17.54
C LEU A 44 9.13 9.39 16.36
N GLY A 45 9.49 9.93 15.19
CA GLY A 45 9.80 9.11 14.01
C GLY A 45 10.94 8.13 14.26
N ALA A 46 12.04 8.60 14.88
CA ALA A 46 13.16 7.75 15.27
C ALA A 46 12.79 6.71 16.34
N GLY A 47 11.99 7.10 17.34
CA GLY A 47 11.53 6.22 18.41
C GLY A 47 10.62 5.09 17.90
N ILE A 48 9.68 5.41 17.01
CA ILE A 48 8.80 4.41 16.36
C ILE A 48 9.65 3.46 15.52
N LEU A 49 10.65 3.97 14.78
CA LEU A 49 11.55 3.12 14.00
C LEU A 49 12.34 2.17 14.89
N ALA A 50 12.94 2.68 15.97
CA ALA A 50 13.69 1.88 16.93
C ALA A 50 12.81 0.80 17.58
N PHE A 51 11.58 1.16 17.99
CA PHE A 51 10.60 0.23 18.53
C PHE A 51 10.24 -0.87 17.51
N ALA A 52 9.96 -0.51 16.26
CA ALA A 52 9.63 -1.49 15.22
C ALA A 52 10.80 -2.44 14.93
N LEU A 53 12.02 -1.92 14.81
CA LEU A 53 13.21 -2.74 14.58
C LEU A 53 13.51 -3.65 15.77
N ALA A 54 13.41 -3.15 17.00
CA ALA A 54 13.58 -3.94 18.21
C ALA A 54 12.53 -5.05 18.30
N GLY A 55 11.28 -4.77 17.95
CA GLY A 55 10.22 -5.76 17.87
C GLY A 55 10.50 -6.85 16.84
N MET A 56 10.99 -6.48 15.66
CA MET A 56 11.38 -7.43 14.60
C MET A 56 12.56 -8.32 15.02
N ILE A 57 13.62 -7.71 15.57
CA ILE A 57 14.81 -8.43 16.03
C ILE A 57 14.47 -9.32 17.21
N GLY A 58 13.73 -8.81 18.20
CA GLY A 58 13.31 -9.58 19.37
C GLY A 58 12.47 -10.80 19.00
N SER A 59 11.48 -10.62 18.12
CA SER A 59 10.65 -11.74 17.64
C SER A 59 11.47 -12.77 16.85
N ALA A 60 12.46 -12.32 16.08
CA ALA A 60 13.37 -13.21 15.36
C ALA A 60 14.26 -14.02 16.30
N LEU A 61 14.85 -13.38 17.32
CA LEU A 61 15.70 -14.04 18.31
C LEU A 61 14.91 -15.08 19.11
N LEU A 62 13.69 -14.74 19.56
CA LEU A 62 12.81 -15.68 20.26
C LEU A 62 12.47 -16.89 19.37
N TYR A 63 12.21 -16.69 18.07
CA TYR A 63 11.97 -17.79 17.14
C TYR A 63 13.21 -18.67 16.95
N ILE A 64 14.38 -18.06 16.74
CA ILE A 64 15.64 -18.78 16.51
C ILE A 64 16.04 -19.61 17.75
N ASN A 65 15.75 -19.12 18.95
CA ASN A 65 16.00 -19.84 20.20
C ASN A 65 14.92 -20.88 20.55
N GLY A 66 13.83 -20.95 19.79
CA GLY A 66 12.73 -21.90 20.02
C GLY A 66 11.66 -21.44 21.02
N ASP A 67 11.74 -20.21 21.52
CA ASP A 67 10.80 -19.64 22.50
C ASP A 67 9.50 -19.11 21.86
N LEU A 68 9.51 -18.86 20.54
CA LEU A 68 8.38 -18.33 19.79
C LEU A 68 8.08 -19.20 18.57
N ALA A 69 6.81 -19.58 18.38
CA ALA A 69 6.39 -20.31 17.19
C ALA A 69 6.62 -19.49 15.91
N GLY A 70 7.02 -20.16 14.82
CA GLY A 70 7.35 -19.49 13.56
C GLY A 70 6.20 -18.64 12.98
N TRP A 71 4.95 -19.12 13.07
CA TRP A 71 3.80 -18.34 12.63
C TRP A 71 3.61 -17.05 13.46
N ALA A 72 3.88 -17.10 14.76
CA ALA A 72 3.76 -15.93 15.64
C ALA A 72 4.86 -14.91 15.34
N CYS A 73 6.10 -15.36 15.14
CA CYS A 73 7.21 -14.53 14.66
C CYS A 73 6.85 -13.85 13.33
N LEU A 74 6.28 -14.60 12.39
CA LEU A 74 5.91 -14.08 11.08
C LEU A 74 4.89 -12.95 11.20
N LEU A 75 3.82 -13.16 11.97
CA LEU A 75 2.75 -12.16 12.15
C LEU A 75 3.26 -10.92 12.89
N LEU A 76 4.06 -11.08 13.94
CA LEU A 76 4.67 -9.95 14.67
C LEU A 76 5.58 -9.14 13.76
N ASN A 77 6.45 -9.79 13.00
CA ASN A 77 7.35 -9.10 12.08
C ASN A 77 6.60 -8.41 10.95
N ALA A 78 5.48 -8.96 10.48
CA ALA A 78 4.63 -8.33 9.48
C ALA A 78 3.98 -7.05 10.06
N PHE A 79 3.51 -7.11 11.31
CA PHE A 79 2.97 -5.95 12.02
C PHE A 79 4.02 -4.85 12.23
N PHE A 80 5.21 -5.18 12.76
CA PHE A 80 6.27 -4.18 12.93
C PHE A 80 6.76 -3.61 11.59
N ALA A 81 6.83 -4.43 10.53
CA ALA A 81 7.12 -3.95 9.19
C ALA A 81 6.07 -2.95 8.69
N SER A 82 4.80 -3.09 9.07
CA SER A 82 3.75 -2.13 8.71
C SER A 82 4.00 -0.73 9.29
N LEU A 83 4.55 -0.62 10.51
CA LEU A 83 4.96 0.66 11.09
C LEU A 83 6.09 1.32 10.28
N THR A 84 7.08 0.53 9.89
CA THR A 84 8.21 1.07 9.09
C THR A 84 7.73 1.55 7.72
N HIS A 85 6.62 1.02 7.20
CA HIS A 85 5.99 1.53 5.98
C HIS A 85 5.38 2.90 6.13
N GLU A 86 4.58 3.11 7.17
CA GLU A 86 4.04 4.43 7.45
C GLU A 86 5.16 5.47 7.65
N LEU A 87 6.25 5.06 8.31
CA LEU A 87 7.44 5.90 8.45
C LEU A 87 8.10 6.21 7.10
N GLU A 88 8.26 5.22 6.22
CA GLU A 88 8.78 5.47 4.86
C GLU A 88 7.87 6.44 4.10
N HIS A 89 6.56 6.28 4.20
CA HIS A 89 5.58 7.15 3.54
C HIS A 89 5.71 8.61 4.01
N ASP A 90 5.99 8.83 5.29
CA ASP A 90 6.30 10.16 5.82
C ASP A 90 7.71 10.65 5.41
N LEU A 91 8.71 9.76 5.38
CA LEU A 91 10.09 10.08 4.99
C LEU A 91 10.20 10.50 3.52
N ILE A 92 9.45 9.89 2.60
CA ILE A 92 9.44 10.30 1.19
C ILE A 92 8.85 11.71 0.98
N HIS A 93 8.06 12.21 1.93
CA HIS A 93 7.64 13.62 2.04
C HIS A 93 8.62 14.51 2.82
N SER A 94 9.77 13.97 3.22
CA SER A 94 10.75 14.65 4.08
C SER A 94 10.12 15.23 5.34
N MET A 95 9.30 14.43 6.02
CA MET A 95 8.70 14.82 7.29
C MET A 95 9.70 14.72 8.46
N TYR A 96 10.55 13.70 8.48
CA TYR A 96 11.56 13.53 9.55
C TYR A 96 12.94 13.99 9.09
N PHE A 97 13.65 14.68 9.98
CA PHE A 97 15.02 15.17 9.80
C PHE A 97 15.21 15.97 8.52
N ARG A 98 14.21 16.76 8.11
CA ARG A 98 14.17 17.45 6.80
C ARG A 98 15.43 18.24 6.48
N LYS A 99 16.02 18.89 7.48
CA LYS A 99 17.23 19.72 7.34
C LYS A 99 18.54 18.94 7.54
N GLN A 100 18.47 17.69 8.01
CA GLN A 100 19.62 16.88 8.39
C GLN A 100 19.72 15.63 7.50
N ARG A 101 20.58 15.69 6.49
CA ARG A 101 20.68 14.64 5.46
C ARG A 101 21.07 13.27 6.02
N LEU A 102 22.01 13.21 6.96
CA LEU A 102 22.52 11.95 7.49
C LEU A 102 21.43 11.14 8.22
N PRO A 103 20.78 11.65 9.29
CA PRO A 103 19.74 10.89 9.99
C PRO A 103 18.53 10.59 9.09
N HIS A 104 18.16 11.51 8.19
CA HIS A 104 17.09 11.25 7.22
C HIS A 104 17.38 10.04 6.32
N ASN A 105 18.57 9.98 5.71
CA ASN A 105 18.94 8.88 4.83
C ASN A 105 19.22 7.59 5.59
N LEU A 106 19.70 7.67 6.83
CA LEU A 106 19.81 6.51 7.71
C LEU A 106 18.44 5.89 7.98
N MET A 107 17.44 6.70 8.35
CA MET A 107 16.08 6.21 8.54
C MET A 107 15.52 5.59 7.24
N MET A 108 15.70 6.25 6.10
CA MET A 108 15.31 5.71 4.78
C MET A 108 15.96 4.35 4.48
N GLY A 109 17.25 4.19 4.79
CA GLY A 109 17.95 2.91 4.63
C GLY A 109 17.44 1.83 5.57
N LEU A 110 17.21 2.16 6.85
CA LEU A 110 16.71 1.23 7.85
C LEU A 110 15.28 0.75 7.54
N VAL A 111 14.38 1.63 7.12
CA VAL A 111 13.02 1.23 6.73
C VAL A 111 13.02 0.36 5.47
N TRP A 112 14.02 0.49 4.58
CA TRP A 112 14.19 -0.37 3.41
C TRP A 112 14.78 -1.74 3.79
N LEU A 113 15.75 -1.78 4.71
CA LEU A 113 16.30 -3.04 5.24
C LEU A 113 15.24 -3.85 6.00
N ALA A 114 14.35 -3.19 6.75
CA ALA A 114 13.21 -3.85 7.40
C ALA A 114 12.19 -4.39 6.40
N ARG A 115 12.11 -3.78 5.20
CA ARG A 115 11.17 -4.16 4.15
C ARG A 115 11.87 -4.39 2.81
N PRO A 116 12.67 -5.45 2.70
CA PRO A 116 13.48 -5.67 1.51
C PRO A 116 12.62 -5.99 0.28
N SER A 117 11.35 -6.40 0.44
CA SER A 117 10.42 -6.70 -0.66
C SER A 117 10.01 -5.51 -1.53
N THR A 118 10.25 -4.28 -1.06
CA THR A 118 9.80 -3.05 -1.71
C THR A 118 10.86 -2.45 -2.63
N ILE A 119 10.40 -1.63 -3.59
CA ILE A 119 11.31 -0.85 -4.42
C ILE A 119 12.18 0.09 -3.58
N ASN A 120 13.31 0.51 -4.15
CA ASN A 120 14.21 1.50 -3.56
C ASN A 120 13.43 2.77 -3.15
N PRO A 121 13.49 3.19 -1.87
CA PRO A 121 12.62 4.24 -1.35
C PRO A 121 12.99 5.63 -1.87
N TRP A 122 14.25 5.86 -2.29
CA TRP A 122 14.64 7.11 -2.96
C TRP A 122 14.02 7.21 -4.36
N ILE A 123 13.89 6.10 -5.07
CA ILE A 123 13.14 6.07 -6.34
C ILE A 123 11.65 6.21 -6.06
N ARG A 124 11.12 5.46 -5.08
CA ARG A 124 9.71 5.54 -4.69
C ARG A 124 9.28 6.95 -4.34
N ARG A 125 10.14 7.73 -3.67
CA ARG A 125 9.88 9.15 -3.38
C ARG A 125 9.43 9.95 -4.61
N HIS A 126 10.12 9.78 -5.73
CA HIS A 126 9.76 10.50 -6.96
C HIS A 126 8.42 10.01 -7.52
N LEU A 127 8.17 8.70 -7.46
CA LEU A 127 6.90 8.10 -7.88
C LEU A 127 5.75 8.61 -7.01
N HIS A 128 5.96 8.68 -5.69
CA HIS A 128 4.95 9.08 -4.72
C HIS A 128 4.61 10.57 -4.79
N LEU A 129 5.61 11.43 -4.93
CA LEU A 129 5.36 12.86 -5.15
C LEU A 129 4.62 13.13 -6.47
N ASN A 130 4.83 12.29 -7.48
CA ASN A 130 4.06 12.35 -8.72
C ASN A 130 2.64 11.80 -8.54
N HIS A 131 2.47 10.72 -7.79
CA HIS A 131 1.15 10.15 -7.45
C HIS A 131 0.20 11.21 -6.88
N HIS A 132 0.65 12.07 -5.96
CA HIS A 132 -0.19 13.18 -5.46
C HIS A 132 -0.67 14.16 -6.55
N LYS A 133 0.11 14.34 -7.61
CA LYS A 133 -0.21 15.28 -8.72
C LYS A 133 -1.12 14.66 -9.76
N VAL A 134 -0.90 13.39 -10.08
CA VAL A 134 -1.56 12.70 -11.20
C VAL A 134 -2.39 11.50 -10.74
N SER A 135 -2.76 11.46 -9.47
CA SER A 135 -3.49 10.35 -8.84
C SER A 135 -4.70 9.95 -9.68
N GLY A 136 -4.93 8.65 -9.80
CA GLY A 136 -6.05 8.10 -10.55
C GLY A 136 -5.95 8.26 -12.07
N SER A 137 -4.82 8.72 -12.63
CA SER A 137 -4.57 8.73 -14.07
C SER A 137 -3.62 7.59 -14.50
N GLU A 138 -3.45 7.41 -15.81
CA GLU A 138 -2.44 6.48 -16.36
C GLU A 138 -1.01 6.84 -15.96
N ALA A 139 -0.73 8.12 -15.69
CA ALA A 139 0.58 8.60 -15.28
C ALA A 139 0.90 8.29 -13.80
N ASP A 140 -0.10 7.85 -13.01
CA ASP A 140 0.06 7.43 -11.62
C ASP A 140 0.76 6.07 -11.52
N MET A 141 2.07 6.08 -11.77
CA MET A 141 2.86 4.87 -11.83
C MET A 141 2.97 4.14 -10.48
N GLU A 142 2.81 4.82 -9.35
CA GLU A 142 2.88 4.18 -8.02
C GLU A 142 1.67 3.27 -7.83
N GLU A 143 0.46 3.80 -7.96
CA GLU A 143 -0.76 3.02 -7.77
C GLU A 143 -0.99 2.02 -8.91
N ARG A 144 -0.61 2.38 -10.14
CA ARG A 144 -0.65 1.44 -11.28
C ARG A 144 0.29 0.25 -11.05
N ALA A 145 1.47 0.44 -10.47
CA ALA A 145 2.37 -0.67 -10.17
C ALA A 145 1.74 -1.69 -9.21
N ILE A 146 0.90 -1.24 -8.28
CA ILE A 146 0.19 -2.07 -7.30
C ILE A 146 -1.25 -2.43 -7.69
N THR A 147 -1.58 -2.38 -8.99
CA THR A 147 -2.84 -2.87 -9.61
C THR A 147 -4.05 -1.94 -9.60
N ASN A 148 -3.91 -0.65 -9.25
CA ASN A 148 -5.03 0.29 -9.41
C ASN A 148 -5.49 0.32 -10.88
N GLY A 149 -6.79 0.16 -11.12
CA GLY A 149 -7.37 0.12 -12.46
C GLY A 149 -7.18 -1.19 -13.23
N GLU A 150 -6.71 -2.26 -12.58
CA GLU A 150 -6.74 -3.62 -13.15
C GLU A 150 -8.06 -4.31 -12.75
N PRO A 151 -8.78 -4.98 -13.65
CA PRO A 151 -9.97 -5.74 -13.26
C PRO A 151 -9.61 -6.92 -12.34
N TRP A 152 -10.48 -7.23 -11.38
CA TRP A 152 -10.28 -8.38 -10.51
C TRP A 152 -10.40 -9.69 -11.29
N GLY A 153 -9.49 -10.61 -10.99
CA GLY A 153 -9.34 -11.91 -11.62
C GLY A 153 -8.03 -12.55 -11.19
N LEU A 154 -7.69 -13.73 -11.73
CA LEU A 154 -6.48 -14.46 -11.34
C LEU A 154 -5.21 -13.62 -11.55
N ALA A 155 -5.14 -12.87 -12.65
CA ALA A 155 -4.00 -11.99 -12.92
C ALA A 155 -3.83 -10.94 -11.80
N ARG A 156 -4.86 -10.14 -11.49
CA ARG A 156 -4.78 -9.13 -10.42
C ARG A 156 -4.42 -9.75 -9.07
N LEU A 157 -5.00 -10.89 -8.72
CA LEU A 157 -4.70 -11.58 -7.47
C LEU A 157 -3.19 -11.89 -7.34
N LEU A 158 -2.60 -12.45 -8.41
CA LEU A 158 -1.17 -12.72 -8.47
C LEU A 158 -0.33 -11.43 -8.38
N MET A 159 -0.75 -10.38 -9.08
CA MET A 159 -0.05 -9.08 -9.09
C MET A 159 -0.11 -8.35 -7.74
N VAL A 160 -1.19 -8.50 -6.97
CA VAL A 160 -1.34 -7.90 -5.63
C VAL A 160 -0.42 -8.58 -4.62
N GLY A 161 -0.32 -9.91 -4.67
CA GLY A 161 0.53 -10.67 -3.75
C GLY A 161 2.01 -10.63 -4.07
N ASP A 162 2.37 -10.37 -5.33
CA ASP A 162 3.74 -10.47 -5.80
C ASP A 162 4.07 -9.39 -6.84
N ASN A 163 5.02 -8.53 -6.45
CA ASN A 163 5.48 -7.39 -7.23
C ASN A 163 6.30 -7.77 -8.46
N VAL A 164 7.04 -8.87 -8.38
CA VAL A 164 7.77 -9.43 -9.51
C VAL A 164 6.77 -10.08 -10.47
N MET A 165 5.73 -10.74 -9.96
CA MET A 165 4.63 -11.25 -10.77
C MET A 165 3.86 -10.13 -11.47
N SER A 166 3.64 -8.98 -10.80
CA SER A 166 3.10 -7.77 -11.42
C SER A 166 3.94 -7.30 -12.62
N ALA A 167 5.26 -7.22 -12.45
CA ALA A 167 6.15 -6.88 -13.55
C ALA A 167 6.14 -7.94 -14.67
N PHE A 168 6.11 -9.22 -14.32
CA PHE A 168 6.12 -10.34 -15.27
C PHE A 168 4.84 -10.39 -16.11
N ILE A 169 3.66 -10.28 -15.49
CA ILE A 169 2.39 -10.25 -16.23
C ILE A 169 2.33 -9.04 -17.17
N ARG A 170 2.82 -7.87 -16.73
CA ARG A 170 2.94 -6.69 -17.61
C ARG A 170 3.92 -6.91 -18.76
N LEU A 171 5.03 -7.61 -18.51
CA LEU A 171 5.99 -8.00 -19.55
C LEU A 171 5.35 -8.92 -20.58
N LEU A 172 4.57 -9.92 -20.16
CA LEU A 172 3.85 -10.83 -21.05
C LEU A 172 2.81 -10.09 -21.91
N ARG A 173 2.09 -9.13 -21.32
CA ARG A 173 1.09 -8.30 -22.01
C ARG A 173 1.68 -7.23 -22.93
N ALA A 174 2.98 -6.92 -22.82
CA ALA A 174 3.62 -5.90 -23.65
C ALA A 174 3.76 -6.37 -25.11
N LYS A 175 3.19 -5.59 -26.03
CA LYS A 175 3.13 -5.94 -27.47
C LYS A 175 4.47 -5.86 -28.20
N THR A 176 5.36 -4.97 -27.79
CA THR A 176 6.62 -4.70 -28.50
C THR A 176 7.84 -5.10 -27.68
N TRP A 177 8.89 -5.55 -28.36
CA TRP A 177 10.17 -5.88 -27.73
C TRP A 177 10.82 -4.68 -27.03
N ALA A 178 10.69 -3.48 -27.60
CA ALA A 178 11.17 -2.26 -26.97
C ALA A 178 10.46 -2.01 -25.62
N HIS A 179 9.14 -2.20 -25.55
CA HIS A 179 8.39 -2.08 -24.32
C HIS A 179 8.77 -3.18 -23.31
N LYS A 180 8.93 -4.43 -23.76
CA LYS A 180 9.40 -5.53 -22.90
C LYS A 180 10.75 -5.22 -22.25
N ARG A 181 11.74 -4.76 -23.05
CA ARG A 181 13.06 -4.34 -22.56
C ARG A 181 12.97 -3.18 -21.57
N SER A 182 12.09 -2.21 -21.82
CA SER A 182 11.85 -1.08 -20.91
C SER A 182 11.31 -1.54 -19.55
N ILE A 183 10.31 -2.42 -19.54
CA ILE A 183 9.76 -3.02 -18.30
C ILE A 183 10.88 -3.73 -17.54
N LEU A 184 11.62 -4.64 -18.20
CA LEU A 184 12.69 -5.40 -17.55
C LEU A 184 13.76 -4.48 -16.93
N LYS A 185 14.25 -3.51 -17.70
CA LYS A 185 15.27 -2.55 -17.22
C LYS A 185 14.76 -1.73 -16.04
N ARG A 186 13.51 -1.27 -16.09
CA ARG A 186 12.89 -0.51 -15.02
C ARG A 186 12.73 -1.37 -13.77
N THR A 187 12.18 -2.58 -13.89
CA THR A 187 12.03 -3.56 -12.80
C THR A 187 13.37 -3.81 -12.12
N LEU A 188 14.41 -4.20 -12.86
CA LEU A 188 15.73 -4.44 -12.29
C LEU A 188 16.26 -3.22 -11.53
N LYS A 189 16.13 -2.01 -12.10
CA LYS A 189 16.59 -0.78 -11.46
C LYS A 189 15.83 -0.44 -10.17
N VAL A 190 14.50 -0.59 -10.14
CA VAL A 190 13.70 -0.18 -8.97
C VAL A 190 13.75 -1.19 -7.83
N TYR A 191 13.93 -2.48 -8.14
CA TYR A 191 13.97 -3.55 -7.14
C TYR A 191 15.40 -3.86 -6.64
N PHE A 192 16.45 -3.39 -7.31
CA PHE A 192 17.83 -3.67 -6.90
C PHE A 192 18.26 -2.93 -5.61
N PRO A 193 19.07 -3.56 -4.73
CA PRO A 193 19.38 -4.99 -4.69
C PRO A 193 18.40 -5.79 -3.84
N LEU A 194 17.81 -5.16 -2.82
CA LEU A 194 17.14 -5.87 -1.72
C LEU A 194 15.91 -6.64 -2.17
N ALA A 195 15.08 -6.07 -3.04
CA ALA A 195 13.87 -6.75 -3.48
C ALA A 195 14.16 -7.89 -4.44
N LEU A 196 15.20 -7.77 -5.28
CA LEU A 196 15.63 -8.90 -6.11
C LEU A 196 16.13 -10.06 -5.24
N LEU A 197 16.89 -9.77 -4.18
CA LEU A 197 17.34 -10.80 -3.23
C LEU A 197 16.17 -11.41 -2.46
N HIS A 198 15.25 -10.58 -1.97
CA HIS A 198 14.06 -11.02 -1.23
C HIS A 198 13.15 -11.93 -2.08
N TRP A 199 12.72 -11.47 -3.26
CA TRP A 199 11.83 -12.25 -4.13
C TRP A 199 12.54 -13.47 -4.72
N GLY A 200 13.84 -13.37 -5.02
CA GLY A 200 14.65 -14.51 -5.45
C GLY A 200 14.71 -15.60 -4.39
N ALA A 201 15.01 -15.24 -3.13
CA ALA A 201 15.02 -16.17 -2.02
C ALA A 201 13.61 -16.74 -1.75
N TRP A 202 12.55 -15.95 -1.90
CA TRP A 202 11.17 -16.42 -1.80
C TRP A 202 10.84 -17.48 -2.84
N TYR A 203 11.24 -17.29 -4.10
CA TYR A 203 11.00 -18.29 -5.14
C TYR A 203 11.85 -19.54 -4.97
N VAL A 204 13.09 -19.43 -4.48
CA VAL A 204 13.90 -20.60 -4.11
C VAL A 204 13.22 -21.38 -2.98
N PHE A 205 12.73 -20.69 -1.95
CA PHE A 205 11.96 -21.29 -0.85
C PHE A 205 10.74 -22.05 -1.37
N LEU A 206 9.88 -21.38 -2.15
CA LEU A 206 8.67 -22.00 -2.71
C LEU A 206 9.00 -23.18 -3.65
N GLY A 207 10.01 -23.03 -4.50
CA GLY A 207 10.43 -24.07 -5.43
C GLY A 207 10.96 -25.31 -4.71
N PHE A 208 11.82 -25.12 -3.71
CA PHE A 208 12.37 -26.22 -2.91
C PHE A 208 11.27 -26.97 -2.16
N HIS A 209 10.44 -26.27 -1.37
CA HIS A 209 9.37 -26.91 -0.59
C HIS A 209 8.26 -27.47 -1.46
N GLY A 210 7.94 -26.81 -2.57
CA GLY A 210 6.99 -27.30 -3.57
C GLY A 210 7.45 -28.60 -4.22
N ALA A 211 8.72 -28.68 -4.64
CA ALA A 211 9.28 -29.90 -5.23
C ALA A 211 9.28 -31.08 -4.24
N ASN A 212 9.71 -30.84 -2.99
CA ASN A 212 9.67 -31.86 -1.94
C ASN A 212 8.22 -32.28 -1.60
N GLY A 213 7.27 -31.34 -1.60
CA GLY A 213 5.85 -31.64 -1.41
C GLY A 213 5.28 -32.53 -2.51
N VAL A 214 5.61 -32.24 -3.78
CA VAL A 214 5.21 -33.08 -4.92
C VAL A 214 5.83 -34.47 -4.85
N ALA A 215 7.13 -34.58 -4.54
CA ALA A 215 7.79 -35.88 -4.39
C ALA A 215 7.11 -36.71 -3.28
N SER A 216 6.82 -36.10 -2.13
CA SER A 216 6.11 -36.74 -1.03
C SER A 216 4.73 -37.26 -1.44
N LEU A 217 3.96 -36.47 -2.20
CA LEU A 217 2.65 -36.89 -2.73
C LEU A 217 2.74 -38.06 -3.72
N LEU A 218 3.88 -38.22 -4.41
CA LEU A 218 4.16 -39.33 -5.31
C LEU A 218 4.78 -40.54 -4.59
N GLY A 219 4.94 -40.48 -3.27
CA GLY A 219 5.60 -41.54 -2.48
C GLY A 219 7.10 -41.63 -2.73
N THR A 220 7.73 -40.55 -3.23
CA THR A 220 9.17 -40.46 -3.49
C THR A 220 9.83 -39.39 -2.62
N SER A 221 11.16 -39.35 -2.65
CA SER A 221 11.97 -38.30 -2.01
C SER A 221 12.94 -37.71 -3.02
N ILE A 222 13.36 -36.47 -2.78
CA ILE A 222 14.44 -35.82 -3.54
C ILE A 222 15.70 -35.81 -2.66
N ASP A 223 16.75 -36.48 -3.13
CA ASP A 223 18.03 -36.55 -2.42
C ASP A 223 18.86 -35.29 -2.71
N TRP A 224 18.57 -34.22 -1.97
CA TRP A 224 19.32 -32.98 -2.04
C TRP A 224 20.72 -33.12 -1.44
N SER A 225 21.69 -32.41 -2.03
CA SER A 225 23.05 -32.35 -1.49
C SER A 225 23.08 -31.74 -0.08
N ALA A 226 24.07 -32.10 0.73
CA ALA A 226 24.27 -31.51 2.06
C ALA A 226 24.38 -29.98 2.02
N SER A 227 25.04 -29.44 1.00
CA SER A 227 25.15 -28.00 0.76
C SER A 227 23.79 -27.36 0.50
N THR A 228 22.94 -27.98 -0.33
CA THR A 228 21.59 -27.50 -0.59
C THR A 228 20.77 -27.46 0.69
N LEU A 229 20.81 -28.51 1.51
CA LEU A 229 20.08 -28.57 2.79
C LEU A 229 20.58 -27.51 3.77
N ALA A 230 21.89 -27.26 3.83
CA ALA A 230 22.46 -26.22 4.68
C ALA A 230 22.02 -24.81 4.24
N THR A 231 22.03 -24.53 2.94
CA THR A 231 21.50 -23.27 2.39
C THR A 231 20.01 -23.11 2.68
N MET A 232 19.23 -24.16 2.48
CA MET A 232 17.78 -24.12 2.72
C MET A 232 17.44 -23.89 4.18
N ARG A 233 18.20 -24.42 5.13
CA ARG A 233 18.01 -24.11 6.56
C ARG A 233 18.10 -22.60 6.85
N VAL A 234 19.04 -21.90 6.20
CA VAL A 234 19.15 -20.44 6.33
C VAL A 234 17.95 -19.76 5.67
N ILE A 235 17.59 -20.19 4.45
CA ILE A 235 16.43 -19.64 3.73
C ILE A 235 15.13 -19.84 4.53
N ASP A 236 14.94 -20.97 5.20
CA ASP A 236 13.75 -21.26 6.01
C ASP A 236 13.64 -20.32 7.22
N ILE A 237 14.75 -20.05 7.90
CA ILE A 237 14.78 -19.07 9.00
C ILE A 237 14.45 -17.67 8.46
N VAL A 238 15.10 -17.27 7.37
CA VAL A 238 14.87 -15.97 6.72
C VAL A 238 13.44 -15.87 6.16
N ALA A 239 12.84 -16.99 5.73
CA ALA A 239 11.46 -17.08 5.27
C ALA A 239 10.49 -16.70 6.38
N VAL A 240 10.71 -17.23 7.58
CA VAL A 240 9.88 -16.91 8.75
C VAL A 240 10.12 -15.50 9.26
N VAL A 241 11.39 -15.09 9.36
CA VAL A 241 11.77 -13.85 10.06
C VAL A 241 11.58 -12.59 9.22
N ILE A 242 11.78 -12.65 7.90
CA ILE A 242 11.78 -11.42 7.09
C ILE A 242 11.06 -11.56 5.75
N ILE A 243 11.21 -12.67 5.02
CA ILE A 243 10.61 -12.78 3.67
C ILE A 243 9.09 -12.92 3.76
N GLY A 244 8.59 -13.95 4.45
CA GLY A 244 7.16 -14.22 4.65
C GLY A 244 6.39 -13.06 5.29
N PRO A 245 6.91 -12.42 6.36
CA PRO A 245 6.32 -11.21 6.92
C PRO A 245 6.11 -10.11 5.88
N ASN A 246 7.12 -9.90 5.03
CA ASN A 246 7.09 -8.88 3.99
C ASN A 246 6.17 -9.25 2.82
N VAL A 247 6.06 -10.54 2.48
CA VAL A 247 5.09 -11.03 1.49
C VAL A 247 3.67 -10.77 1.99
N LEU A 248 3.35 -11.18 3.22
CA LEU A 248 2.04 -10.95 3.86
C LEU A 248 1.70 -9.46 3.90
N ARG A 249 2.61 -8.64 4.44
CA ARG A 249 2.44 -7.20 4.55
C ARG A 249 2.28 -6.52 3.19
N THR A 250 3.03 -6.94 2.18
CA THR A 250 2.91 -6.42 0.81
C THR A 250 1.54 -6.72 0.23
N PHE A 251 1.08 -7.98 0.34
CA PHE A 251 -0.27 -8.35 -0.07
C PHE A 251 -1.34 -7.49 0.62
N CYS A 252 -1.27 -7.35 1.95
CA CYS A 252 -2.25 -6.57 2.72
C CYS A 252 -2.26 -5.09 2.30
N LEU A 253 -1.09 -4.45 2.20
CA LEU A 253 -1.02 -3.06 1.73
C LEU A 253 -1.57 -2.95 0.31
N HIS A 254 -1.13 -3.80 -0.62
CA HIS A 254 -1.46 -3.66 -2.03
C HIS A 254 -2.94 -3.91 -2.26
N PHE A 255 -3.52 -4.86 -1.54
CA PHE A 255 -4.96 -5.07 -1.51
C PHE A 255 -5.68 -3.79 -1.06
N VAL A 256 -5.32 -3.23 0.09
CA VAL A 256 -6.01 -2.05 0.64
C VAL A 256 -5.80 -0.81 -0.23
N SER A 257 -4.55 -0.45 -0.55
CA SER A 257 -4.20 0.74 -1.33
C SER A 257 -4.78 0.69 -2.74
N SER A 258 -4.62 -0.43 -3.44
CA SER A 258 -5.11 -0.50 -4.82
C SER A 258 -6.62 -0.55 -4.95
N ASN A 259 -7.37 -0.85 -3.88
CA ASN A 259 -8.83 -0.82 -3.90
C ASN A 259 -9.42 0.48 -3.34
N MET A 260 -8.63 1.25 -2.60
CA MET A 260 -9.07 2.55 -2.07
C MET A 260 -8.85 3.71 -3.03
N HIS A 261 -7.91 3.61 -3.96
CA HIS A 261 -7.72 4.62 -4.99
C HIS A 261 -8.69 4.42 -6.15
N TYR A 262 -9.23 5.53 -6.67
CA TYR A 262 -10.01 5.50 -7.90
C TYR A 262 -9.10 5.63 -9.13
N TYR A 263 -9.63 5.28 -10.31
CA TYR A 263 -8.87 5.28 -11.54
C TYR A 263 -9.69 5.63 -12.79
N GLY A 264 -9.19 6.62 -13.53
CA GLY A 264 -9.44 6.88 -14.93
C GLY A 264 -10.64 7.79 -15.23
N ASP A 265 -11.69 7.79 -14.40
CA ASP A 265 -12.91 8.58 -14.57
C ASP A 265 -13.11 9.60 -13.42
N ILE A 266 -11.99 10.11 -12.90
CA ILE A 266 -11.98 11.17 -11.89
C ILE A 266 -11.58 12.50 -12.52
N GLU A 267 -12.10 13.59 -11.97
CA GLU A 267 -11.77 14.94 -12.39
C GLU A 267 -10.32 15.29 -12.03
N PRO A 268 -9.49 15.81 -12.98
CA PRO A 268 -8.11 16.19 -12.70
C PRO A 268 -7.99 17.20 -11.56
N GLY A 269 -7.15 16.89 -10.56
CA GLY A 269 -6.94 17.75 -9.40
C GLY A 269 -8.05 17.69 -8.34
N ASN A 270 -9.10 16.89 -8.55
CA ASN A 270 -10.17 16.70 -7.57
C ASN A 270 -9.78 15.65 -6.52
N VAL A 271 -9.17 16.11 -5.42
CA VAL A 271 -8.67 15.25 -4.32
C VAL A 271 -9.78 14.39 -3.69
N ILE A 272 -11.02 14.89 -3.67
CA ILE A 272 -12.19 14.17 -3.11
C ILE A 272 -12.48 12.88 -3.87
N GLN A 273 -12.12 12.82 -5.15
CA GLN A 273 -12.32 11.65 -6.00
C GLN A 273 -11.08 10.76 -6.09
N GLN A 274 -9.93 11.13 -5.52
CA GLN A 274 -8.70 10.32 -5.64
C GLN A 274 -8.79 9.04 -4.81
N THR A 275 -9.38 9.11 -3.62
CA THR A 275 -9.47 7.97 -2.68
C THR A 275 -10.85 7.83 -2.06
N GLN A 276 -11.15 6.63 -1.59
CA GLN A 276 -12.18 6.37 -0.59
C GLN A 276 -11.54 5.98 0.75
N VAL A 277 -12.32 6.09 1.82
CA VAL A 277 -11.97 5.49 3.11
C VAL A 277 -12.44 4.04 3.14
N LEU A 278 -11.53 3.10 3.41
CA LEU A 278 -11.81 1.69 3.61
C LEU A 278 -11.62 1.32 5.08
N ASN A 279 -12.70 1.29 5.85
CA ASN A 279 -12.68 1.01 7.29
C ASN A 279 -13.75 0.03 7.82
N PRO A 280 -14.25 -0.97 7.04
CA PRO A 280 -15.14 -1.96 7.61
C PRO A 280 -14.36 -2.85 8.60
N TRP A 281 -15.04 -3.33 9.64
CA TRP A 281 -14.42 -4.16 10.67
C TRP A 281 -13.78 -5.44 10.12
N TRP A 282 -14.33 -6.02 9.05
CA TRP A 282 -13.82 -7.26 8.46
C TRP A 282 -12.52 -7.07 7.68
N LEU A 283 -12.12 -5.83 7.35
CA LEU A 283 -10.79 -5.55 6.80
C LEU A 283 -9.70 -5.50 7.87
N TRP A 284 -10.04 -5.56 9.15
CA TRP A 284 -9.07 -5.44 10.24
C TRP A 284 -7.85 -6.38 10.11
N PRO A 285 -7.98 -7.65 9.70
CA PRO A 285 -6.82 -8.51 9.48
C PRO A 285 -5.83 -7.96 8.45
N LEU A 286 -6.31 -7.35 7.36
CA LEU A 286 -5.43 -6.69 6.38
C LEU A 286 -4.88 -5.37 6.93
N GLN A 287 -5.71 -4.61 7.63
CA GLN A 287 -5.33 -3.34 8.27
C GLN A 287 -4.23 -3.53 9.31
N ALA A 288 -4.21 -4.65 10.05
CA ALA A 288 -3.16 -4.95 11.02
C ALA A 288 -1.77 -5.00 10.35
N PHE A 289 -1.68 -5.48 9.12
CA PHE A 289 -0.42 -5.59 8.38
C PHE A 289 -0.15 -4.42 7.43
N CYS A 290 -1.03 -3.43 7.35
CA CYS A 290 -0.74 -2.13 6.74
C CYS A 290 -0.92 -0.95 7.70
N PHE A 291 -0.97 -1.21 9.01
CA PHE A 291 -1.14 -0.19 10.05
C PHE A 291 -2.35 0.75 9.85
N ASN A 292 -3.52 0.18 9.61
CA ASN A 292 -4.78 0.91 9.43
C ASN A 292 -4.77 1.89 8.24
N PHE A 293 -3.91 1.64 7.24
CA PHE A 293 -3.75 2.46 6.04
C PHE A 293 -5.07 2.76 5.33
N GLY A 294 -5.97 1.78 5.21
CA GLY A 294 -7.23 1.98 4.49
C GLY A 294 -8.15 3.02 5.15
N SER A 295 -8.00 3.21 6.46
CA SER A 295 -8.76 4.19 7.22
C SER A 295 -8.11 5.59 7.19
N SER A 296 -6.78 5.65 7.21
CA SER A 296 -6.04 6.91 7.38
C SER A 296 -5.40 7.49 6.12
N HIS A 297 -5.13 6.69 5.09
CA HIS A 297 -4.39 7.14 3.91
C HIS A 297 -5.13 8.21 3.10
N GLY A 298 -6.47 8.14 3.00
CA GLY A 298 -7.24 9.20 2.34
C GLY A 298 -7.00 10.59 2.96
N ILE A 299 -6.72 10.67 4.26
CA ILE A 299 -6.38 11.91 4.97
C ILE A 299 -5.07 12.51 4.43
N HIS A 300 -4.09 11.67 4.10
CA HIS A 300 -2.79 12.08 3.57
C HIS A 300 -2.89 12.88 2.27
N HIS A 301 -3.85 12.55 1.41
CA HIS A 301 -4.09 13.28 0.16
C HIS A 301 -4.54 14.73 0.41
N PHE A 302 -5.21 14.99 1.53
CA PHE A 302 -5.63 16.35 1.93
C PHE A 302 -4.56 17.08 2.76
N VAL A 303 -3.83 16.36 3.62
CA VAL A 303 -2.86 16.94 4.58
C VAL A 303 -1.49 16.22 4.51
N VAL A 304 -0.82 16.37 3.37
CA VAL A 304 0.49 15.75 3.04
C VAL A 304 1.62 16.03 4.04
N LYS A 305 1.47 16.96 5.00
CA LYS A 305 2.49 17.32 5.99
C LYS A 305 2.20 16.82 7.41
N GLU A 306 1.11 16.08 7.60
CA GLU A 306 0.79 15.44 8.88
C GLU A 306 1.38 14.03 8.93
N PRO A 307 2.24 13.67 9.90
CA PRO A 307 2.81 12.33 10.00
C PRO A 307 1.75 11.30 10.37
N PHE A 308 2.02 10.02 10.07
CA PHE A 308 1.02 8.96 10.15
C PHE A 308 0.35 8.84 11.52
N TYR A 309 1.10 8.98 12.60
CA TYR A 309 0.55 8.88 13.96
C TYR A 309 -0.40 10.05 14.26
N ILE A 310 -0.18 11.25 13.71
CA ILE A 310 -1.17 12.34 13.81
C ILE A 310 -2.38 12.03 12.93
N ARG A 311 -2.18 11.51 11.70
CA ARG A 311 -3.29 11.07 10.84
C ARG A 311 -4.19 10.05 11.57
N GLN A 312 -3.60 9.09 12.29
CA GLN A 312 -4.35 8.13 13.11
C GLN A 312 -5.16 8.83 14.23
N LEU A 313 -4.56 9.79 14.93
CA LEU A 313 -5.25 10.53 16.01
C LEU A 313 -6.34 11.49 15.50
N THR A 314 -6.25 11.94 14.24
CA THR A 314 -7.24 12.84 13.63
C THR A 314 -8.35 12.09 12.88
N VAL A 315 -8.26 10.76 12.72
CA VAL A 315 -9.25 9.92 12.02
C VAL A 315 -10.70 10.28 12.37
N PRO A 316 -11.12 10.39 13.66
CA PRO A 316 -12.53 10.66 13.97
C PRO A 316 -13.05 11.98 13.36
N VAL A 317 -12.26 13.05 13.49
CA VAL A 317 -12.60 14.39 12.95
C VAL A 317 -12.47 14.41 11.44
N ALA A 318 -11.39 13.82 10.90
CA ALA A 318 -11.15 13.76 9.47
C ALA A 318 -12.26 12.98 8.75
N HIS A 319 -12.67 11.82 9.28
CA HIS A 319 -13.74 11.02 8.69
C HIS A 319 -15.08 11.74 8.65
N GLN A 320 -15.40 12.49 9.70
CA GLN A 320 -16.61 13.30 9.75
C GLN A 320 -16.60 14.34 8.61
N VAL A 321 -15.60 15.23 8.58
CA VAL A 321 -15.55 16.31 7.58
C VAL A 321 -15.37 15.76 6.16
N MET A 322 -14.63 14.66 5.98
CA MET A 322 -14.48 13.98 4.68
C MET A 322 -15.84 13.47 4.17
N ARG A 323 -16.66 12.88 5.03
CA ARG A 323 -18.00 12.40 4.67
C ARG A 323 -18.94 13.57 4.35
N GLU A 324 -18.96 14.60 5.18
CA GLU A 324 -19.74 15.83 4.95
C GLU A 324 -19.35 16.50 3.62
N MET A 325 -18.06 16.48 3.29
CA MET A 325 -17.51 16.99 2.04
C MET A 325 -17.46 15.95 0.91
N GLY A 326 -18.19 14.83 1.04
CA GLY A 326 -18.49 13.85 -0.03
C GLY A 326 -17.37 12.93 -0.49
N VAL A 327 -16.33 12.74 0.33
CA VAL A 327 -15.44 11.58 0.16
C VAL A 327 -16.23 10.31 0.42
N ARG A 328 -16.06 9.31 -0.45
CA ARG A 328 -16.76 8.03 -0.33
C ARG A 328 -16.13 7.15 0.75
N PHE A 329 -16.97 6.33 1.38
CA PHE A 329 -16.56 5.34 2.37
C PHE A 329 -17.06 3.99 1.91
N ASN A 330 -16.20 2.97 1.95
CA ASN A 330 -16.60 1.57 1.77
C ASN A 330 -17.40 1.33 0.47
N ASP A 331 -17.04 2.02 -0.62
CA ASP A 331 -17.54 1.75 -1.97
C ASP A 331 -16.88 0.48 -2.51
N PHE A 332 -17.34 -0.68 -2.02
CA PHE A 332 -16.86 -1.98 -2.47
C PHE A 332 -17.23 -2.29 -3.93
N GLY A 333 -18.16 -1.51 -4.52
CA GLY A 333 -18.49 -1.65 -5.92
C GLY A 333 -17.30 -1.35 -6.85
N THR A 334 -16.27 -0.63 -6.38
CA THR A 334 -15.03 -0.40 -7.13
C THR A 334 -14.29 -1.70 -7.49
N PHE A 335 -14.53 -2.78 -6.75
CA PHE A 335 -13.94 -4.09 -7.01
C PHE A 335 -14.51 -4.67 -8.32
N GLY A 336 -15.80 -4.48 -8.57
CA GLY A 336 -16.43 -4.87 -9.84
C GLY A 336 -16.10 -3.93 -11.00
N ARG A 337 -15.86 -2.64 -10.72
CA ARG A 337 -15.68 -1.60 -11.74
C ARG A 337 -14.21 -1.24 -12.02
N ALA A 338 -13.26 -2.11 -11.69
CA ALA A 338 -11.82 -1.86 -11.88
C ALA A 338 -11.40 -0.46 -11.40
N ASN A 339 -11.80 -0.10 -10.17
CA ASN A 339 -11.48 1.17 -9.51
C ASN A 339 -12.14 2.44 -10.10
N ARG A 340 -13.12 2.32 -10.99
CA ARG A 340 -13.87 3.49 -11.50
C ARG A 340 -14.70 4.17 -10.41
N PHE A 341 -14.70 5.51 -10.42
CA PHE A 341 -15.44 6.37 -9.51
C PHE A 341 -16.91 6.44 -9.89
N VAL A 342 -17.24 6.61 -11.16
CA VAL A 342 -18.63 6.61 -11.62
C VAL A 342 -19.20 5.19 -11.46
N ARG A 343 -20.41 5.11 -10.90
CA ARG A 343 -21.16 3.85 -10.94
C ARG A 343 -21.72 3.77 -12.36
N GLU A 344 -21.47 2.67 -13.06
CA GLU A 344 -22.23 2.40 -14.28
C GLU A 344 -23.70 2.34 -13.85
N GLU A 345 -24.45 3.42 -14.11
CA GLU A 345 -25.90 3.35 -14.11
C GLU A 345 -26.23 2.31 -15.16
N GLY A 346 -27.03 1.31 -14.78
CA GLY A 346 -27.53 0.34 -15.74
C GLY A 346 -28.11 1.13 -16.90
N VAL A 347 -27.46 1.07 -18.06
CA VAL A 347 -28.02 1.55 -19.31
C VAL A 347 -29.26 0.70 -19.49
N VAL A 348 -30.39 1.20 -19.00
CA VAL A 348 -31.69 0.82 -19.52
C VAL A 348 -31.55 1.20 -20.99
N ARG A 349 -31.29 0.20 -21.83
CA ARG A 349 -31.51 0.33 -23.26
C ARG A 349 -32.97 0.73 -23.33
N GLU A 350 -33.24 1.99 -23.63
CA GLU A 350 -34.52 2.35 -24.23
C GLU A 350 -34.61 1.46 -25.47
N GLU A 351 -35.38 0.38 -25.36
CA GLU A 351 -35.91 -0.29 -26.53
C GLU A 351 -36.69 0.79 -27.27
N ALA A 352 -36.10 1.27 -28.36
CA ALA A 352 -36.78 2.17 -29.27
C ALA A 352 -38.14 1.53 -29.63
N PRO A 353 -39.25 2.27 -29.55
CA PRO A 353 -40.55 1.72 -29.84
C PRO A 353 -40.55 1.18 -31.27
N ALA A 354 -40.94 -0.08 -31.42
CA ALA A 354 -41.11 -0.71 -32.72
C ALA A 354 -42.02 0.19 -33.58
N GLY A 355 -41.45 0.76 -34.65
CA GLY A 355 -42.20 1.53 -35.62
C GLY A 355 -43.31 0.69 -36.25
N PRO A 356 -44.43 1.30 -36.67
CA PRO A 356 -45.59 0.57 -37.11
C PRO A 356 -45.27 -0.22 -38.38
N ALA A 357 -45.70 -1.48 -38.40
CA ALA A 357 -45.70 -2.30 -39.61
C ALA A 357 -46.64 -1.66 -40.64
N GLY A 358 -46.06 -0.95 -41.60
CA GLY A 358 -46.75 -0.45 -42.77
C GLY A 358 -46.86 -1.56 -43.82
N ALA A 359 -48.09 -2.02 -44.03
CA ALA A 359 -48.49 -2.79 -45.19
C ALA A 359 -48.43 -1.91 -46.46
N VAL A 360 -47.80 -2.43 -47.51
CA VAL A 360 -48.24 -2.60 -48.92
C VAL A 360 -47.03 -2.97 -49.76
#